data_AF-A0A961J5Z9-F1
#
_entry.id   AF-A0A961J5Z9-F1
#
_cell.length_a   1.000
_cell.length_b   1.000
_cell.length_c   1.000
_cell.angle_alpha   90.00
_cell.angle_beta   90.00
_cell.angle_gamma   90.00
#
_symmetry.space_group_name_H-M   'P 1'
#
loop_
_entity.id
_entity.type
_entity.pdbx_description
1 polymer ?
#
loop_
_entity_poly.entity_id
_entity_poly.type
_entity_poly.pdbx_seq_one_letter_code
_entity_poly.pdbx_strand_id
1 'polypeptide(L)'
;QLPLGVVGIAIGSVLLPDLSRRLKTQDGDGARNAFSRAGELSLALTVPAAVALVVIPLPMVTALFQHGATTADDSRAIALAVAIYGLGVPAFVLQKVLQPLFFAREDTRTPFTYALWAMGVNAAVAIGLAPLIGWIACALATTSAGWFMVARLLIGGRKLGDEARFDARFRSRLVKILAAAAVMGVALFIATGVLDGVLVVPGWKYLALVALVLFGLAVYGVTGQALGAFSVAEFRQQLARRRR
;
A
#
# COMPACT_ATOMS: atom_id res chain seq x y z
N GLN A 1 -9.34 4.54 -6.86
CA GLN A 1 -9.73 5.25 -5.62
C GLN A 1 -10.30 4.33 -4.54
N LEU A 2 -11.01 3.24 -4.87
CA LEU A 2 -11.55 2.29 -3.88
C LEU A 2 -10.53 1.69 -2.88
N PRO A 3 -9.31 1.23 -3.27
CA PRO A 3 -8.36 0.66 -2.31
C PRO A 3 -7.75 1.71 -1.38
N LEU A 4 -7.35 2.86 -1.93
CA LEU A 4 -6.78 3.99 -1.20
C LEU A 4 -7.79 4.68 -0.28
N GLY A 5 -9.04 4.74 -0.71
CA GLY A 5 -10.18 5.24 0.07
C GLY A 5 -10.49 4.30 1.23
N VAL A 6 -10.79 3.03 0.97
CA VAL A 6 -11.19 2.08 2.03
C VAL A 6 -10.05 1.81 3.01
N VAL A 7 -8.85 1.50 2.55
CA VAL A 7 -7.69 1.22 3.44
C VAL A 7 -7.22 2.49 4.15
N GLY A 8 -7.14 3.61 3.42
CA GLY A 8 -6.71 4.89 4.00
C GLY A 8 -7.71 5.49 4.99
N ILE A 9 -9.02 5.31 4.78
CA ILE A 9 -10.07 5.75 5.72
C ILE A 9 -10.16 4.80 6.93
N ALA A 10 -10.06 3.47 6.72
CA ALA A 10 -10.09 2.50 7.82
C ALA A 10 -8.89 2.66 8.77
N ILE A 11 -7.69 2.86 8.22
CA ILE A 11 -6.47 3.11 9.02
C ILE A 11 -6.56 4.50 9.67
N GLY A 12 -6.98 5.51 8.89
CA GLY A 12 -7.08 6.88 9.38
C GLY A 12 -8.09 7.07 10.51
N SER A 13 -9.23 6.40 10.46
CA SER A 13 -10.29 6.52 11.49
C SER A 13 -9.97 5.74 12.77
N VAL A 14 -9.23 4.63 12.67
CA VAL A 14 -8.98 3.75 13.83
C VAL A 14 -7.65 4.05 14.52
N LEU A 15 -6.61 4.41 13.77
CA LEU A 15 -5.25 4.50 14.29
C LEU A 15 -4.82 5.93 14.66
N LEU A 16 -5.33 6.97 13.97
CA LEU A 16 -5.02 8.36 14.35
C LEU A 16 -5.50 8.71 15.76
N PRO A 17 -6.76 8.42 16.16
CA PRO A 17 -7.25 8.82 17.47
C PRO A 17 -6.49 8.16 18.62
N ASP A 18 -6.12 6.87 18.48
CA ASP A 18 -5.35 6.15 19.50
C ASP A 18 -3.90 6.66 19.58
N LEU A 19 -3.26 6.92 18.43
CA LEU A 19 -1.90 7.47 18.39
C LEU A 19 -1.85 8.89 18.96
N SER A 20 -2.77 9.77 18.58
CA SER A 20 -2.88 11.12 19.14
C SER A 20 -3.18 11.12 20.63
N ARG A 21 -3.94 10.15 21.14
CA ARG A 21 -4.21 10.02 22.58
C ARG A 21 -2.97 9.60 23.36
N ARG A 22 -2.21 8.61 22.86
CA ARG A 22 -1.00 8.08 23.53
C ARG A 22 0.18 9.05 23.48
N LEU A 23 0.32 9.80 22.39
CA LEU A 23 1.31 10.87 22.29
C LEU A 23 1.03 12.01 23.29
N LYS A 24 -0.24 12.26 23.64
CA LYS A 24 -0.61 13.26 24.65
C LYS A 24 -0.34 12.82 26.10
N THR A 25 -0.21 11.52 26.38
CA THR A 25 -0.02 10.98 27.74
C THR A 25 1.45 10.78 28.13
N GLN A 26 2.42 11.30 27.37
CA GLN A 26 3.87 11.16 27.61
C GLN A 26 4.40 9.71 27.74
N ASP A 27 3.66 8.73 27.24
CA ASP A 27 4.09 7.32 27.16
C ASP A 27 4.84 7.09 25.84
N GLY A 28 6.12 7.48 25.81
CA GLY A 28 6.92 7.42 24.59
C GLY A 28 7.08 6.02 24.00
N ASP A 29 7.24 5.01 24.85
CA ASP A 29 7.34 3.61 24.42
C ASP A 29 5.98 3.08 23.90
N GLY A 30 4.88 3.43 24.56
CA GLY A 30 3.54 3.11 24.11
C GLY A 30 3.18 3.77 22.78
N ALA A 31 3.59 5.02 22.57
CA ALA A 31 3.43 5.75 21.32
C ALA A 31 4.26 5.12 20.18
N ARG A 32 5.52 4.78 20.45
CA ARG A 32 6.41 4.10 19.49
C ARG A 32 5.85 2.76 19.04
N ASN A 33 5.34 1.97 19.99
CA ASN A 33 4.73 0.69 19.70
C ASN A 33 3.46 0.87 18.86
N ALA A 34 2.55 1.77 19.25
CA ALA A 34 1.33 2.05 18.50
C ALA A 34 1.61 2.49 17.05
N PHE A 35 2.57 3.40 16.87
CA PHE A 35 3.04 3.84 15.54
C PHE A 35 3.62 2.67 14.72
N SER A 36 4.47 1.84 15.33
CA SER A 36 5.05 0.68 14.66
C SER A 36 3.98 -0.35 14.27
N ARG A 37 3.00 -0.63 15.14
CA ARG A 37 1.87 -1.51 14.80
C ARG A 37 0.99 -0.94 13.69
N ALA A 38 0.75 0.37 13.69
CA ALA A 38 -0.01 1.05 12.64
C ALA A 38 0.69 0.93 11.27
N GLY A 39 2.00 1.16 11.23
CA GLY A 39 2.81 0.97 10.03
C GLY A 39 2.83 -0.48 9.54
N GLU A 40 2.97 -1.44 10.47
CA GLU A 40 2.90 -2.87 10.13
C GLU A 40 1.58 -3.23 9.48
N LEU A 41 0.44 -2.87 10.10
CA LEU A 41 -0.88 -3.17 9.56
C LEU A 41 -1.11 -2.49 8.20
N SER A 42 -0.60 -1.27 8.04
CA SER A 42 -0.68 -0.55 6.78
C SER A 42 0.04 -1.28 5.66
N LEU A 43 1.29 -1.70 5.90
CA LEU A 43 2.10 -2.43 4.91
C LEU A 43 1.57 -3.85 4.69
N ALA A 44 1.05 -4.50 5.74
CA ALA A 44 0.41 -5.81 5.68
C ALA A 44 -0.71 -5.88 4.65
N LEU A 45 -1.46 -4.79 4.50
CA LEU A 45 -2.60 -4.71 3.59
C LEU A 45 -2.20 -4.14 2.23
N THR A 46 -1.31 -3.14 2.22
CA THR A 46 -1.00 -2.40 0.99
C THR A 46 0.06 -3.07 0.13
N VAL A 47 1.04 -3.75 0.71
CA VAL A 47 2.08 -4.47 -0.02
C VAL A 47 1.49 -5.60 -0.89
N PRO A 48 0.68 -6.55 -0.37
CA PRO A 48 0.10 -7.58 -1.23
C PRO A 48 -0.86 -6.98 -2.26
N ALA A 49 -1.63 -5.94 -1.91
CA ALA A 49 -2.48 -5.25 -2.86
C ALA A 49 -1.67 -4.63 -4.01
N ALA A 50 -0.53 -3.99 -3.70
CA ALA A 50 0.38 -3.44 -4.70
C ALA A 50 0.95 -4.53 -5.61
N VAL A 51 1.37 -5.67 -5.04
CA VAL A 51 1.88 -6.81 -5.82
C VAL A 51 0.79 -7.37 -6.73
N ALA A 52 -0.43 -7.55 -6.26
CA ALA A 52 -1.54 -8.00 -7.10
C ALA A 52 -1.81 -7.02 -8.26
N LEU A 53 -1.83 -5.71 -7.99
CA LEU A 53 -2.01 -4.68 -9.02
C LEU A 53 -0.88 -4.66 -10.05
N VAL A 54 0.34 -5.08 -9.68
CA VAL A 54 1.50 -5.12 -10.58
C VAL A 54 1.57 -6.43 -11.37
N VAL A 55 1.22 -7.55 -10.75
CA VAL A 55 1.35 -8.89 -11.36
C VAL A 55 0.16 -9.24 -12.24
N ILE A 56 -1.07 -8.90 -11.82
CA ILE A 56 -2.29 -9.23 -12.55
C ILE A 56 -3.10 -8.00 -13.02
N PRO A 57 -2.46 -6.92 -13.53
CA PRO A 57 -3.16 -5.68 -13.88
C PRO A 57 -4.16 -5.89 -15.00
N LEU A 58 -3.80 -6.66 -16.03
CA LEU A 58 -4.63 -6.85 -17.21
C LEU A 58 -5.92 -7.61 -16.86
N PRO A 59 -5.90 -8.79 -16.21
CA PRO A 59 -7.12 -9.45 -15.73
C PRO A 59 -8.03 -8.55 -14.89
N MET A 60 -7.46 -7.72 -14.03
CA MET A 60 -8.24 -6.77 -13.22
C MET A 60 -8.91 -5.71 -14.09
N VAL A 61 -8.19 -5.13 -15.04
CA VAL A 61 -8.71 -4.07 -15.90
C VAL A 61 -9.73 -4.60 -16.91
N THR A 62 -9.47 -5.75 -17.54
CA THR A 62 -10.38 -6.32 -18.53
C THR A 62 -11.70 -6.80 -17.93
N ALA A 63 -11.67 -7.26 -16.67
CA ALA A 63 -12.88 -7.61 -15.95
C ALA A 63 -13.68 -6.38 -15.49
N LEU A 64 -13.04 -5.24 -15.23
CA LEU A 64 -13.70 -4.05 -14.67
C LEU A 64 -14.08 -2.99 -15.71
N PHE A 65 -13.28 -2.85 -16.77
CA PHE A 65 -13.36 -1.72 -17.69
C PHE A 65 -13.51 -2.14 -19.16
N GLN A 66 -13.15 -3.37 -19.55
CA GLN A 66 -13.26 -3.80 -20.95
C GLN A 66 -14.69 -4.25 -21.28
N HIS A 67 -15.57 -3.27 -21.46
CA HIS A 67 -16.95 -3.41 -21.89
C HIS A 67 -17.37 -2.22 -22.76
N GLY A 68 -18.34 -2.43 -23.65
CA GLY A 68 -18.85 -1.38 -24.52
C GLY A 68 -17.78 -0.85 -25.47
N ALA A 69 -17.41 0.43 -25.33
CA ALA A 69 -16.48 1.12 -26.22
C ALA A 69 -14.99 0.92 -25.86
N THR A 70 -14.67 0.32 -24.72
CA THR A 70 -13.28 0.13 -24.29
C THR A 70 -12.63 -1.02 -25.04
N THR A 71 -11.61 -0.70 -25.83
CA THR A 71 -10.90 -1.69 -26.66
C THR A 71 -9.90 -2.50 -25.82
N ALA A 72 -9.34 -3.55 -26.44
CA ALA A 72 -8.27 -4.33 -25.82
C ALA A 72 -7.00 -3.49 -25.60
N ASP A 73 -6.69 -2.57 -26.51
CA ASP A 73 -5.51 -1.70 -26.40
C ASP A 73 -5.70 -0.64 -25.30
N ASP A 74 -6.90 -0.08 -25.16
CA ASP A 74 -7.23 0.80 -24.03
C ASP A 74 -7.03 0.06 -22.70
N SER A 75 -7.46 -1.21 -22.65
CA SER A 75 -7.32 -2.05 -21.44
C SER A 75 -5.86 -2.33 -21.11
N ARG A 76 -5.00 -2.54 -22.12
CA ARG A 76 -3.55 -2.69 -21.92
C ARG A 76 -2.91 -1.40 -21.42
N ALA A 77 -3.29 -0.25 -21.96
CA ALA A 77 -2.82 1.05 -21.49
C ALA A 77 -3.24 1.31 -20.04
N ILE A 78 -4.51 1.09 -19.70
CA ILE A 78 -5.01 1.22 -18.33
C ILE A 78 -4.31 0.23 -17.40
N ALA A 79 -4.09 -1.02 -17.82
CA ALA A 79 -3.36 -2.03 -17.04
C ALA A 79 -1.94 -1.58 -16.69
N LEU A 80 -1.22 -1.00 -17.66
CA LEU A 80 0.11 -0.44 -17.42
C LEU A 80 0.06 0.71 -16.40
N ALA A 81 -0.92 1.62 -16.54
CA ALA A 81 -1.12 2.70 -15.58
C ALA A 81 -1.38 2.17 -14.16
N VAL A 82 -2.27 1.18 -14.05
CA VAL A 82 -2.65 0.54 -12.78
C VAL A 82 -1.46 -0.14 -12.13
N ALA A 83 -0.62 -0.84 -12.89
CA ALA A 83 0.59 -1.47 -12.37
C ALA A 83 1.54 -0.42 -11.76
N ILE A 84 1.77 0.68 -12.48
CA ILE A 84 2.66 1.75 -12.01
C ILE A 84 2.08 2.43 -10.76
N TYR A 85 0.81 2.82 -10.77
CA TYR A 85 0.16 3.40 -9.59
C TYR A 85 0.06 2.41 -8.42
N GLY A 86 -0.03 1.11 -8.70
CA GLY A 86 0.00 0.03 -7.72
C GLY A 86 1.25 0.09 -6.85
N LEU A 87 2.41 0.37 -7.44
CA LEU A 87 3.67 0.58 -6.71
C LEU A 87 3.64 1.79 -5.76
N GLY A 88 2.75 2.76 -6.00
CA GLY A 88 2.56 3.94 -5.15
C GLY A 88 1.61 3.70 -3.97
N VAL A 89 0.77 2.66 -4.01
CA VAL A 89 -0.25 2.39 -2.97
C VAL A 89 0.35 2.30 -1.56
N PRO A 90 1.45 1.55 -1.32
CA PRO A 90 2.06 1.48 0.01
C PRO A 90 2.58 2.85 0.46
N ALA A 91 3.13 3.64 -0.46
CA ALA A 91 3.65 4.97 -0.15
C ALA A 91 2.54 5.91 0.35
N PHE A 92 1.42 5.99 -0.36
CA PHE A 92 0.32 6.88 0.00
C PHE A 92 -0.32 6.54 1.35
N VAL A 93 -0.42 5.26 1.68
CA VAL A 93 -0.93 4.85 2.99
C VAL A 93 0.10 5.14 4.08
N LEU A 94 1.39 4.89 3.82
CA LEU A 94 2.45 5.18 4.78
C LEU A 94 2.56 6.68 5.09
N GLN A 95 2.31 7.56 4.11
CA GLN A 95 2.20 9.01 4.36
C GLN A 95 1.13 9.33 5.41
N LYS A 96 -0.04 8.69 5.34
CA LYS A 96 -1.13 8.88 6.31
C LYS A 96 -0.80 8.36 7.71
N VAL A 97 0.08 7.36 7.81
CA VAL A 97 0.59 6.87 9.11
C VAL A 97 1.65 7.80 9.68
N LEU A 98 2.46 8.43 8.83
CA LEU A 98 3.57 9.30 9.22
C LEU A 98 3.13 10.72 9.58
N GLN A 99 2.17 11.30 8.88
CA GLN A 99 1.70 12.68 9.11
C GLN A 99 1.25 12.97 10.56
N PRO A 100 0.51 12.07 11.24
CA PRO A 100 0.08 12.30 12.62
C PRO A 100 1.21 12.51 13.62
N LEU A 101 2.42 11.98 13.38
CA LEU A 101 3.58 12.21 14.26
C LEU A 101 3.97 13.68 14.36
N PHE A 102 3.81 14.40 13.24
CA PHE A 102 4.14 15.82 13.14
C PHE A 102 2.99 16.65 13.71
N PHE A 103 1.74 16.32 13.35
CA PHE A 103 0.56 17.06 13.83
C PHE A 103 0.34 16.93 15.33
N ALA A 104 0.64 15.77 15.93
CA ALA A 104 0.57 15.59 17.38
C ALA A 104 1.60 16.44 18.16
N ARG A 105 2.64 16.93 17.48
CA ARG A 105 3.67 17.83 18.03
C ARG A 105 3.51 19.27 17.54
N GLU A 106 2.33 19.62 17.04
CA GLU A 106 1.98 20.95 16.51
C GLU A 106 2.84 21.39 15.30
N ASP A 107 3.59 20.47 14.68
CA ASP A 107 4.35 20.73 13.47
C ASP A 107 3.51 20.41 12.24
N THR A 108 2.77 21.40 11.75
CA THR A 108 2.01 21.29 10.49
C THR A 108 2.81 21.78 9.28
N ARG A 109 3.85 22.57 9.50
CA ARG A 109 4.67 23.19 8.45
C ARG A 109 5.58 22.19 7.76
N THR A 110 6.17 21.27 8.50
CA THR A 110 7.11 20.28 7.95
C THR A 110 6.43 19.33 6.95
N PRO A 111 5.29 18.67 7.27
CA PRO A 111 4.58 17.83 6.30
C PRO A 111 4.12 18.60 5.05
N PHE A 112 3.66 19.83 5.22
CA PHE A 112 3.27 20.70 4.11
C PHE A 112 4.45 21.03 3.19
N THR A 113 5.60 21.37 3.76
CA THR A 113 6.82 21.65 3.00
C THR A 113 7.29 20.43 2.21
N TYR A 114 7.22 19.23 2.79
CA TYR A 114 7.56 18.00 2.07
C TYR A 114 6.56 17.69 0.95
N ALA A 115 5.28 18.02 1.12
CA ALA A 115 4.28 17.91 0.05
C ALA A 115 4.60 18.86 -1.11
N LEU A 116 5.03 20.09 -0.83
CA LEU A 116 5.46 21.03 -1.87
C LEU A 116 6.70 20.52 -2.63
N TRP A 117 7.69 19.96 -1.94
CA TRP A 117 8.85 19.36 -2.59
C TRP A 117 8.47 18.14 -3.42
N ALA A 118 7.57 17.29 -2.92
CA ALA A 118 7.06 16.15 -3.67
C ALA A 118 6.28 16.60 -4.92
N MET A 119 5.52 17.69 -4.84
CA MET A 119 4.86 18.30 -6.00
C MET A 119 5.88 18.80 -7.03
N GLY A 120 6.97 19.43 -6.57
CA GLY A 120 8.08 19.81 -7.45
C GLY A 120 8.75 18.61 -8.13
N VAL A 121 9.01 17.53 -7.38
CA VAL A 121 9.54 16.26 -7.94
C VAL A 121 8.55 15.66 -8.94
N ASN A 122 7.26 15.65 -8.63
CA ASN A 122 6.23 15.17 -9.55
C ASN A 122 6.29 15.96 -10.86
N ALA A 123 6.24 17.29 -10.81
CA ALA A 123 6.29 18.13 -12.00
C ALA A 123 7.59 17.91 -12.80
N ALA A 124 8.74 17.85 -12.13
CA ALA A 124 10.03 17.63 -12.78
C ALA A 124 10.09 16.27 -13.50
N VAL A 125 9.64 15.20 -12.84
CA VAL A 125 9.61 13.85 -13.41
C VAL A 125 8.57 13.75 -14.53
N ALA A 126 7.37 14.31 -14.34
CA ALA A 126 6.29 14.25 -15.33
C ALA A 126 6.68 15.00 -16.61
N ILE A 127 7.14 16.25 -16.49
CA ILE A 127 7.53 17.08 -17.63
C ILE A 127 8.82 16.57 -18.27
N GLY A 128 9.79 16.15 -17.46
CA GLY A 128 11.07 15.65 -17.95
C GLY A 128 10.98 14.32 -18.70
N LEU A 129 10.10 13.41 -18.27
CA LEU A 129 9.91 12.11 -18.94
C LEU A 129 8.81 12.10 -20.00
N ALA A 130 7.90 13.08 -20.02
CA ALA A 130 6.81 13.14 -21.00
C ALA A 130 7.30 13.01 -22.46
N PRO A 131 8.41 13.64 -22.90
CA PRO A 131 8.91 13.47 -24.27
C PRO A 131 9.41 12.06 -24.60
N LEU A 132 9.83 11.29 -23.60
CA LEU A 132 10.47 9.97 -23.76
C LEU A 132 9.46 8.83 -23.71
N ILE A 133 8.50 8.90 -22.78
CA ILE A 133 7.58 7.80 -22.47
C ILE A 133 6.10 8.23 -22.50
N GLY A 134 5.83 9.45 -22.97
CA GLY A 134 4.47 9.98 -23.13
C GLY A 134 3.70 10.05 -21.82
N TRP A 135 2.43 9.64 -21.88
CA TRP A 135 1.49 9.71 -20.75
C TRP A 135 1.91 8.87 -19.53
N ILE A 136 2.74 7.83 -19.72
CA ILE A 136 3.26 6.97 -18.65
C ILE A 136 4.09 7.79 -17.65
N ALA A 137 4.72 8.88 -18.11
CA ALA A 137 5.49 9.79 -17.26
C ALA A 137 4.68 10.30 -16.06
N CYS A 138 3.39 10.61 -16.25
CA CYS A 138 2.53 11.10 -15.16
C CYS A 138 2.35 10.06 -14.04
N ALA A 139 2.20 8.78 -14.40
CA ALA A 139 2.04 7.70 -13.44
C ALA A 139 3.33 7.45 -12.64
N LEU A 140 4.47 7.45 -13.32
CA LEU A 140 5.79 7.32 -12.69
C LEU A 140 6.13 8.53 -11.82
N ALA A 141 5.81 9.74 -12.27
CA ALA A 141 5.99 10.97 -11.52
C ALA A 141 5.20 10.98 -10.22
N THR A 142 3.93 10.59 -10.28
CA THR A 142 3.07 10.54 -9.10
C THR A 142 3.52 9.48 -8.10
N THR A 143 3.92 8.31 -8.60
CA THR A 143 4.43 7.22 -7.76
C THR A 143 5.77 7.58 -7.11
N SER A 144 6.70 8.15 -7.87
CA SER A 144 8.02 8.55 -7.37
C SER A 144 7.92 9.71 -6.38
N ALA A 145 7.07 10.72 -6.65
CA ALA A 145 6.78 11.80 -5.71
C ALA A 145 6.17 11.28 -4.40
N GLY A 146 5.29 10.28 -4.48
CA GLY A 146 4.71 9.63 -3.30
C GLY A 146 5.79 8.98 -2.41
N TRP A 147 6.71 8.23 -3.01
CA TRP A 147 7.85 7.63 -2.29
C TRP A 147 8.84 8.67 -1.77
N PHE A 148 9.09 9.72 -2.54
CA PHE A 148 9.92 10.85 -2.09
C PHE A 148 9.34 11.50 -0.82
N MET A 149 8.03 11.76 -0.79
CA MET A 149 7.36 12.32 0.38
C MET A 149 7.48 11.39 1.60
N VAL A 150 7.30 10.08 1.42
CA VAL A 150 7.51 9.08 2.47
C VAL A 150 8.94 9.15 3.00
N ALA A 151 9.94 9.19 2.12
CA ALA A 151 11.34 9.25 2.51
C ALA A 151 11.62 10.52 3.34
N ARG A 152 11.09 11.68 2.91
CA ARG A 152 11.22 12.94 3.65
C ARG A 152 10.53 12.90 5.01
N LEU A 153 9.32 12.34 5.10
CA LEU A 153 8.61 12.16 6.37
C LEU A 153 9.35 11.22 7.32
N LEU A 154 9.94 10.14 6.82
CA LEU A 154 10.75 9.22 7.63
C LEU A 154 12.03 9.88 8.14
N ILE A 155 12.73 10.63 7.29
CA ILE A 155 13.97 11.33 7.67
C ILE A 155 13.66 12.48 8.65
N GLY A 156 12.62 13.27 8.38
CA GLY A 156 12.17 14.35 9.26
C GLY A 156 11.67 13.82 10.60
N GLY A 157 10.94 12.70 10.59
CA GLY A 157 10.42 12.05 11.78
C GLY A 157 11.52 11.61 12.75
N ARG A 158 12.70 11.22 12.26
CA ARG A 158 13.85 10.87 13.13
C ARG A 158 14.30 12.00 14.05
N LYS A 159 14.00 13.26 13.70
CA LYS A 159 14.32 14.44 14.52
C LYS A 159 13.33 14.66 15.68
N LEU A 160 12.19 13.97 15.67
CA LEU A 160 11.12 14.08 16.67
C LEU A 160 11.32 13.16 17.89
N GLY A 161 12.46 12.45 17.97
CA GLY A 161 12.81 11.53 19.07
C GLY A 161 12.72 10.05 18.70
N ASP A 162 13.03 9.18 19.66
CA ASP A 162 13.02 7.72 19.46
C ASP A 162 11.61 7.15 19.27
N GLU A 163 10.58 7.84 19.76
CA GLU A 163 9.17 7.49 19.59
C GLU A 163 8.73 7.48 18.12
N ALA A 164 9.41 8.29 17.29
CA ALA A 164 9.14 8.40 15.86
C ALA A 164 9.83 7.30 15.03
N ARG A 165 10.58 6.40 15.67
CA ARG A 165 11.33 5.34 15.00
C ARG A 165 10.58 4.02 15.07
N PHE A 166 10.44 3.38 13.91
CA PHE A 166 9.98 1.99 13.86
C PHE A 166 10.87 1.08 14.72
N ASP A 167 10.23 0.22 15.50
CA ASP A 167 10.90 -0.75 16.36
C ASP A 167 11.56 -1.89 15.56
N ALA A 168 12.39 -2.70 16.23
CA ALA A 168 13.08 -3.82 15.59
C ALA A 168 12.09 -4.88 15.05
N ARG A 169 10.94 -5.03 15.72
CA ARG A 169 9.88 -5.95 15.34
C ARG A 169 9.21 -5.54 14.03
N PHE A 170 8.99 -4.24 13.80
CA PHE A 170 8.51 -3.69 12.54
C PHE A 170 9.46 -4.04 11.40
N ARG A 171 10.78 -3.88 11.59
CA ARG A 171 11.77 -4.20 10.54
C ARG A 171 11.76 -5.69 10.21
N SER A 172 11.72 -6.55 11.22
CA SER A 172 11.62 -8.01 11.03
C SER A 172 10.33 -8.39 10.30
N ARG A 173 9.19 -7.80 10.70
CA ARG A 173 7.91 -8.05 10.04
C ARG A 173 7.87 -7.52 8.62
N LEU A 174 8.42 -6.34 8.35
CA LEU A 174 8.49 -5.78 7.00
C LEU A 174 9.15 -6.75 6.02
N VAL A 175 10.30 -7.35 6.40
CA VAL A 175 10.98 -8.34 5.56
C VAL A 175 10.08 -9.57 5.31
N LYS A 176 9.39 -10.05 6.34
CA LYS A 176 8.46 -11.19 6.23
C LYS A 176 7.24 -10.87 5.35
N ILE A 177 6.71 -9.65 5.45
CA ILE A 177 5.59 -9.15 4.63
C ILE A 177 6.02 -9.11 3.16
N LEU A 178 7.20 -8.55 2.88
CA LEU A 178 7.74 -8.49 1.53
C LEU A 178 7.99 -9.90 0.96
N ALA A 179 8.54 -10.82 1.78
CA ALA A 179 8.73 -12.20 1.37
C ALA A 179 7.41 -12.93 1.08
N ALA A 180 6.40 -12.83 1.96
CA ALA A 180 5.07 -13.40 1.73
C ALA A 180 4.40 -12.80 0.48
N ALA A 181 4.51 -11.48 0.29
CA ALA A 181 3.97 -10.81 -0.89
C ALA A 181 4.70 -11.21 -2.18
N ALA A 182 6.01 -11.43 -2.13
CA ALA A 182 6.78 -11.94 -3.26
C ALA A 182 6.33 -13.37 -3.64
N VAL A 183 6.15 -14.26 -2.66
CA VAL A 183 5.62 -15.62 -2.90
C VAL A 183 4.21 -15.55 -3.50
N MET A 184 3.34 -14.71 -2.97
CA MET A 184 2.02 -14.46 -3.56
C MET A 184 2.12 -13.94 -4.99
N GLY A 185 3.03 -13.01 -5.27
CA GLY A 185 3.26 -12.48 -6.62
C GLY A 185 3.68 -13.57 -7.61
N VAL A 186 4.64 -14.42 -7.23
CA VAL A 186 5.06 -15.57 -8.07
C VAL A 186 3.90 -16.54 -8.28
N ALA A 187 3.14 -16.87 -7.24
CA ALA A 187 1.99 -17.77 -7.34
C ALA A 187 0.89 -17.20 -8.26
N LEU A 188 0.59 -15.91 -8.14
CA LEU A 188 -0.35 -15.22 -9.03
C LEU A 188 0.12 -15.20 -10.48
N PHE A 189 1.41 -14.94 -10.72
CA PHE A 189 1.99 -14.95 -12.06
C PHE A 189 1.86 -16.33 -12.74
N ILE A 190 2.18 -17.40 -12.01
CA ILE A 190 2.00 -18.78 -12.49
C ILE A 190 0.52 -19.07 -12.74
N ALA A 191 -0.35 -18.73 -11.79
CA ALA A 191 -1.79 -18.97 -11.91
C ALA A 191 -2.41 -18.24 -13.11
N THR A 192 -1.97 -17.01 -13.40
CA THR A 192 -2.41 -16.30 -14.61
C THR A 192 -1.96 -16.97 -15.89
N GLY A 193 -0.74 -17.50 -15.95
CA GLY A 193 -0.26 -18.23 -17.13
C GLY A 193 -1.07 -19.51 -17.38
N VAL A 194 -1.48 -20.21 -16.33
CA VAL A 194 -2.34 -21.41 -16.43
C VAL A 194 -3.77 -21.06 -16.85
N LEU A 195 -4.29 -19.93 -16.36
CA LEU A 195 -5.66 -19.48 -16.61
C LEU A 195 -5.83 -18.63 -17.87
N ASP A 196 -4.77 -18.40 -18.67
CA ASP A 196 -4.78 -17.46 -19.79
C ASP A 196 -5.92 -17.74 -20.79
N GLY A 197 -6.15 -19.02 -21.13
CA GLY A 197 -7.26 -19.43 -22.01
C GLY A 197 -8.66 -19.19 -21.42
N VAL A 198 -8.81 -19.23 -20.10
CA VAL A 198 -10.10 -19.02 -19.40
C VAL A 198 -10.37 -17.53 -19.17
N LEU A 199 -9.32 -16.72 -19.03
CA LEU A 199 -9.40 -15.27 -18.83
C LEU A 199 -9.92 -14.51 -20.05
N VAL A 200 -9.81 -15.10 -21.24
CA VAL A 200 -10.29 -14.51 -22.52
C VAL A 200 -11.77 -14.80 -22.76
N VAL A 201 -12.35 -15.84 -22.15
CA VAL A 201 -13.73 -16.24 -22.41
C VAL A 201 -14.74 -15.30 -21.72
N PRO A 202 -15.68 -14.68 -22.47
CA PRO A 202 -16.73 -13.84 -21.88
C PRO A 202 -17.55 -14.59 -20.82
N GLY A 203 -17.75 -13.98 -19.65
CA GLY A 203 -18.45 -14.58 -18.51
C GLY A 203 -17.52 -15.32 -17.53
N TRP A 204 -16.64 -16.20 -18.03
CA TRP A 204 -15.65 -16.90 -17.20
C TRP A 204 -14.55 -15.99 -16.67
N LYS A 205 -14.24 -14.88 -17.38
CA LYS A 205 -13.25 -13.88 -16.95
C LYS A 205 -13.48 -13.36 -15.53
N TYR A 206 -14.73 -13.14 -15.12
CA TYR A 206 -15.04 -12.62 -13.77
C TYR A 206 -14.81 -13.68 -12.70
N LEU A 207 -15.23 -14.92 -12.98
CA LEU A 207 -15.03 -16.04 -12.07
C LEU A 207 -13.54 -16.34 -11.89
N ALA A 208 -12.78 -16.34 -12.99
CA ALA A 208 -11.33 -16.51 -12.98
C ALA A 208 -10.63 -15.38 -12.19
N LEU A 209 -11.08 -14.13 -12.34
CA LEU A 209 -10.55 -13.03 -11.53
C LEU A 209 -10.85 -13.20 -10.03
N VAL A 210 -12.09 -13.54 -9.68
CA VAL A 210 -12.47 -13.80 -8.27
C VAL A 210 -11.63 -14.95 -7.71
N ALA A 211 -11.44 -16.03 -8.48
CA ALA A 211 -10.59 -17.15 -8.10
C ALA A 211 -9.13 -16.72 -7.90
N LEU A 212 -8.56 -15.90 -8.79
CA LEU A 212 -7.21 -15.34 -8.65
C LEU A 212 -7.06 -14.49 -7.40
N VAL A 213 -8.04 -13.62 -7.11
CA VAL A 213 -8.02 -12.77 -5.91
C VAL A 213 -8.10 -13.62 -4.64
N LEU A 214 -9.00 -14.60 -4.59
CA LEU A 214 -9.12 -15.51 -3.46
C LEU A 214 -7.88 -16.38 -3.28
N PHE A 215 -7.30 -16.86 -4.39
CA PHE A 215 -6.06 -17.63 -4.38
C PHE A 215 -4.89 -16.79 -3.87
N GLY A 216 -4.71 -15.56 -4.37
CA GLY A 216 -3.70 -14.64 -3.88
C GLY A 216 -3.86 -14.34 -2.38
N LEU A 217 -5.08 -14.08 -1.93
CA LEU A 217 -5.39 -13.87 -0.52
C LEU A 217 -5.06 -15.10 0.33
N ALA A 218 -5.37 -16.31 -0.15
CA ALA A 218 -5.05 -17.56 0.52
C ALA A 218 -3.53 -17.79 0.59
N VAL A 219 -2.80 -17.64 -0.53
CA VAL A 219 -1.34 -17.81 -0.58
C VAL A 219 -0.67 -16.82 0.36
N TYR A 220 -1.05 -15.54 0.32
CA TYR A 220 -0.51 -14.53 1.21
C TYR A 220 -0.86 -14.79 2.68
N GLY A 221 -2.10 -15.21 2.97
CA GLY A 221 -2.54 -15.56 4.32
C GLY A 221 -1.75 -16.73 4.91
N VAL A 222 -1.56 -17.81 4.14
CA VAL A 222 -0.83 -19.01 4.56
C VAL A 222 0.66 -18.71 4.72
N THR A 223 1.29 -18.10 3.72
CA THR A 223 2.74 -17.77 3.76
C THR A 223 3.04 -16.72 4.82
N GLY A 224 2.17 -15.71 4.97
CA GLY A 224 2.27 -14.69 6.01
C GLY A 224 2.13 -15.27 7.42
N GLN A 225 1.28 -16.28 7.63
CA GLN A 225 1.20 -17.00 8.90
C GLN A 225 2.44 -17.88 9.14
N ALA A 226 2.88 -18.63 8.13
CA ALA A 226 4.04 -19.52 8.23
C ALA A 226 5.35 -18.75 8.54
N LEU A 227 5.54 -17.58 7.92
CA LEU A 227 6.69 -16.70 8.17
C LEU A 227 6.56 -15.90 9.48
N GLY A 228 5.37 -15.89 10.09
CA GLY A 228 5.07 -15.07 11.27
C GLY A 228 5.03 -13.57 10.97
N ALA A 229 4.62 -13.18 9.75
CA ALA A 229 4.36 -11.79 9.37
C ALA A 229 3.14 -11.25 10.14
N PHE A 230 2.07 -12.05 10.27
CA PHE A 230 0.88 -11.75 11.05
C PHE A 230 0.51 -12.94 11.92
N SER A 231 0.22 -12.66 13.19
CA SER A 231 -0.32 -13.66 14.12
C SER A 231 -1.84 -13.51 14.17
N VAL A 232 -2.57 -14.54 13.72
CA VAL A 232 -4.04 -14.60 13.88
C VAL A 232 -4.43 -14.51 15.36
N ALA A 233 -3.56 -15.00 16.25
CA ALA A 233 -3.74 -14.90 17.69
C ALA A 233 -3.64 -13.45 18.21
N GLU A 234 -2.74 -12.63 17.67
CA GLU A 234 -2.64 -11.20 18.01
C GLU A 234 -3.87 -10.42 17.54
N PHE A 235 -4.37 -10.72 16.34
CA PHE A 235 -5.58 -10.08 15.82
C PHE A 235 -6.81 -10.46 16.66
N ARG A 236 -6.92 -11.73 17.06
CA ARG A 236 -7.97 -12.20 18.00
C ARG A 236 -7.84 -11.56 19.38
N GLN A 237 -6.63 -11.42 19.93
CA GLN A 237 -6.42 -10.79 21.24
C GLN A 237 -6.78 -9.29 21.25
N GLN A 238 -6.53 -8.58 20.15
CA GLN A 238 -6.91 -7.17 20.01
C GLN A 238 -8.43 -6.99 19.91
N LEU A 239 -9.13 -7.89 19.21
CA LEU A 239 -10.61 -7.91 19.16
C LEU A 239 -11.23 -8.27 20.51
N ALA A 240 -10.62 -9.20 21.25
CA ALA A 240 -11.09 -9.58 22.59
C ALA A 240 -10.94 -8.45 23.62
N ARG A 241 -9.90 -7.59 23.50
CA ARG A 241 -9.69 -6.43 24.38
C ARG A 241 -10.66 -5.27 24.15
N ARG A 242 -11.30 -5.17 22.97
CA ARG A 242 -12.32 -4.14 22.67
C ARG A 242 -13.72 -4.46 23.20
N ARG A 243 -13.96 -5.70 23.65
CA ARG A 243 -15.23 -6.14 24.25
C ARG A 243 -15.25 -6.00 25.78
N ARG A 244 -14.20 -5.46 26.39
CA ARG A 244 -14.13 -5.07 27.80
C ARG A 244 -13.96 -3.56 27.87
#